data_AF-V4CGQ8-F1
#
_entry.id   AF-V4CGQ8-F1
#
_cell.length_a   1.000
_cell.length_b   1.000
_cell.length_c   1.000
_cell.angle_alpha   90.00
_cell.angle_beta   90.00
_cell.angle_gamma   90.00
#
_symmetry.space_group_name_H-M   'P 1'
#
loop_
_entity.id
_entity.type
_entity.pdbx_description
1 polymer ?
#
loop_
_entity_poly.entity_id
_entity_poly.type
_entity_poly.pdbx_seq_one_letter_code
_entity_poly.pdbx_strand_id
1 'polypeptide(L)'
;VCFNCRKEGHMVADCPEKNKGQGMGICFKCGSTEHGVNECRSKVKSGLYDFPYATCFICHEKGHLSKQCPDNPRGLYPNGGCCKECGSVEHFRRDCPELQKQHGMCRAIIS
;
A
#
# COMPACT_ATOMS: atom_id res chain seq x y z
N VAL A 1 -5.31 9.24 -8.97
CA VAL A 1 -6.20 8.09 -8.67
C VAL A 1 -6.98 8.39 -7.42
N CYS A 2 -8.31 8.26 -7.47
CA CYS A 2 -9.18 8.44 -6.33
C CYS A 2 -9.06 7.25 -5.37
N PHE A 3 -8.85 7.51 -4.08
CA PHE A 3 -8.74 6.43 -3.09
C PHE A 3 -10.07 5.76 -2.77
N ASN A 4 -11.19 6.32 -3.25
CA ASN A 4 -12.54 5.75 -3.12
C ASN A 4 -12.88 4.73 -4.19
N CYS A 5 -12.78 5.12 -5.46
CA CYS A 5 -13.22 4.29 -6.58
C CYS A 5 -12.10 3.86 -7.53
N ARG A 6 -10.83 4.21 -7.23
CA ARG A 6 -9.63 3.89 -8.02
C ARG A 6 -9.62 4.43 -9.46
N LYS A 7 -10.57 5.29 -9.82
CA LYS A 7 -10.57 6.02 -11.09
C LYS A 7 -9.59 7.21 -11.03
N GLU A 8 -8.98 7.53 -12.16
CA GLU A 8 -8.14 8.73 -12.29
C GLU A 8 -8.98 10.00 -12.49
N GLY A 9 -8.33 11.16 -12.50
CA GLY A 9 -8.97 12.45 -12.77
C GLY A 9 -9.66 13.15 -11.57
N HIS A 10 -9.74 12.52 -10.40
CA HIS A 10 -10.31 13.17 -9.20
C HIS A 10 -9.72 12.65 -7.88
N MET A 11 -9.91 13.42 -6.81
CA MET A 11 -9.59 13.06 -5.42
C MET A 11 -10.83 12.50 -4.70
N VAL A 12 -10.65 11.99 -3.48
CA VAL A 12 -11.77 11.44 -2.68
C VAL A 12 -12.87 12.47 -2.46
N ALA A 13 -12.52 13.73 -2.23
CA ALA A 13 -13.47 14.82 -2.02
C ALA A 13 -14.42 15.01 -3.21
N ASP A 14 -13.88 14.90 -4.43
CA ASP A 14 -14.59 15.05 -5.70
C ASP A 14 -15.08 13.71 -6.26
N CYS A 15 -15.09 12.65 -5.45
CA CYS A 15 -15.48 11.34 -5.92
C CYS A 15 -16.98 11.29 -6.26
N PRO A 16 -17.36 10.97 -7.51
CA PRO A 16 -18.76 10.81 -7.89
C PRO A 16 -19.41 9.59 -7.22
N GLU A 17 -18.61 8.64 -6.72
CA GLU A 17 -19.05 7.40 -6.06
C GLU A 17 -18.80 7.39 -4.54
N LYS A 18 -18.82 8.58 -3.91
CA LYS A 18 -18.48 8.84 -2.50
C LYS A 18 -19.18 7.97 -1.45
N ASN A 19 -20.33 7.35 -1.74
CA ASN A 19 -21.03 6.44 -0.82
C ASN A 19 -20.71 4.94 -1.00
N LYS A 20 -19.86 4.57 -1.97
CA LYS A 20 -19.49 3.17 -2.23
C LYS A 20 -18.15 2.76 -1.61
N GLY A 21 -17.43 3.70 -0.98
CA GLY A 21 -16.13 3.43 -0.35
C GLY A 21 -16.29 2.72 0.99
N GLN A 22 -16.10 1.40 0.99
CA GLN A 22 -16.04 0.63 2.22
C GLN A 22 -14.80 1.06 3.03
N GLY A 23 -15.00 1.71 4.18
CA GLY A 23 -13.94 2.04 5.13
C GLY A 23 -13.18 3.35 4.88
N MET A 24 -13.72 4.28 4.07
CA MET A 24 -13.07 5.56 3.87
C MET A 24 -13.33 6.52 5.03
N GLY A 25 -12.28 6.92 5.73
CA GLY A 25 -12.38 7.84 6.88
C GLY A 25 -12.20 7.17 8.24
N ILE A 26 -11.96 5.86 8.30
CA ILE A 26 -11.49 5.21 9.53
C ILE A 26 -9.98 5.08 9.54
N CYS A 27 -9.40 5.23 10.72
CA CYS A 27 -8.04 4.87 11.00
C CYS A 27 -7.87 3.36 10.82
N PHE A 28 -7.06 2.94 9.86
CA PHE A 28 -6.83 1.51 9.60
C PHE A 28 -6.10 0.77 10.73
N LYS A 29 -5.51 1.50 11.68
CA LYS A 29 -4.83 0.97 12.86
C LYS A 29 -5.81 0.67 14.01
N CYS A 30 -6.77 1.54 14.28
CA CYS A 30 -7.65 1.42 15.47
C CYS A 30 -9.16 1.47 15.19
N GLY A 31 -9.58 1.74 13.95
CA GLY A 31 -10.98 1.82 13.55
C GLY A 31 -11.68 3.13 13.86
N SER A 32 -11.02 4.11 14.49
CA SER A 32 -11.60 5.43 14.80
C SER A 32 -11.85 6.25 13.54
N THR A 33 -12.97 6.99 13.47
CA THR A 33 -13.27 7.95 12.40
C THR A 33 -12.70 9.34 12.64
N GLU A 34 -12.10 9.58 13.81
CA GLU A 34 -11.68 10.93 14.23
C GLU A 34 -10.32 11.35 13.67
N HIS A 35 -9.49 10.38 13.28
CA HIS A 35 -8.12 10.63 12.85
C HIS A 35 -7.64 9.67 11.77
N GLY A 36 -6.63 10.07 11.02
CA GLY A 36 -5.94 9.20 10.07
C GLY A 36 -4.89 8.31 10.72
N VAL A 37 -4.36 7.35 9.96
CA VAL A 37 -3.30 6.43 10.42
C VAL A 37 -2.07 7.15 11.00
N ASN A 38 -1.73 8.32 10.45
CA ASN A 38 -0.56 9.12 10.86
C ASN A 38 -0.74 9.77 12.26
N GLU A 39 -1.96 10.07 12.65
CA GLU A 39 -2.31 10.69 13.92
C GLU A 39 -2.73 9.66 14.96
N CYS A 40 -2.76 8.38 14.57
CA CYS A 40 -3.16 7.28 15.43
C CYS A 40 -2.12 7.03 16.52
N ARG A 41 -2.51 7.25 17.77
CA ARG A 41 -1.70 6.95 18.96
C ARG A 41 -1.93 5.55 19.52
N SER A 42 -2.81 4.76 18.90
CA SER A 42 -3.10 3.41 19.37
C SER A 42 -1.88 2.50 19.19
N LYS A 43 -1.50 1.81 20.25
CA LYS A 43 -0.48 0.75 20.23
C LYS A 43 -1.09 -0.51 19.63
N VAL A 44 -1.28 -0.53 18.32
CA VAL A 44 -1.66 -1.76 17.62
C VAL A 44 -0.51 -2.76 17.80
N LYS A 45 -0.83 -4.01 18.13
CA LYS A 45 0.19 -5.07 18.26
C LYS A 45 0.81 -5.33 16.87
N SER A 46 1.91 -4.65 16.55
CA SER A 46 2.75 -4.96 15.39
C SER A 46 3.24 -6.40 15.54
N GLY A 47 2.74 -7.31 14.72
CA GLY A 47 3.17 -8.70 14.77
C GLY A 47 2.44 -9.61 13.80
N LEU A 48 1.17 -9.34 13.49
CA LEU A 48 0.41 -10.16 12.54
C LEU A 48 -0.38 -9.34 11.50
N TYR A 49 -0.91 -8.17 11.87
CA TYR A 49 -1.61 -7.28 10.94
C TYR A 49 -1.33 -5.83 11.31
N ASP A 50 -0.53 -5.10 10.52
CA ASP A 50 -0.26 -3.68 10.75
C ASP A 50 -1.51 -2.80 10.64
N PHE A 51 -2.52 -3.29 9.91
CA PHE A 51 -3.75 -2.56 9.59
C PHE A 51 -5.00 -3.46 9.75
N PRO A 52 -5.39 -3.82 10.98
CA PRO A 52 -6.51 -4.74 11.23
C PRO A 52 -7.85 -4.21 10.69
N TYR A 53 -8.00 -2.89 10.55
CA TYR A 53 -9.22 -2.25 10.05
C TYR A 53 -9.12 -1.83 8.58
N ALA A 54 -7.96 -2.02 7.93
CA ALA A 54 -7.88 -1.82 6.48
C ALA A 54 -8.74 -2.85 5.76
N THR A 55 -9.49 -2.40 4.77
CA THR A 55 -10.21 -3.28 3.83
C THR A 55 -9.42 -3.35 2.53
N CYS A 56 -9.11 -4.56 2.09
CA CYS A 56 -8.39 -4.78 0.84
C CYS A 56 -9.28 -4.41 -0.35
N PHE A 57 -8.78 -3.60 -1.27
CA PHE A 57 -9.52 -3.22 -2.48
C PHE A 57 -9.54 -4.31 -3.58
N ILE A 58 -9.00 -5.50 -3.30
CA ILE A 58 -8.90 -6.60 -4.26
C ILE A 58 -9.81 -7.74 -3.83
N CYS A 59 -9.57 -8.33 -2.64
CA CYS A 59 -10.40 -9.39 -2.11
C CYS A 59 -11.54 -8.90 -1.20
N HIS A 60 -11.61 -7.60 -0.89
CA HIS A 60 -12.59 -6.99 0.02
C HIS A 60 -12.54 -7.48 1.48
N GLU A 61 -11.53 -8.26 1.84
CA GLU A 61 -11.32 -8.71 3.22
C GLU A 61 -10.61 -7.65 4.08
N LYS A 62 -10.83 -7.72 5.39
CA LYS A 62 -10.18 -6.83 6.35
C LYS A 62 -8.86 -7.42 6.84
N GLY A 63 -7.96 -6.55 7.31
CA GLY A 63 -6.72 -6.94 7.99
C GLY A 63 -5.44 -6.69 7.19
N HIS A 64 -5.55 -6.36 5.90
CA HIS A 64 -4.40 -6.06 5.06
C HIS A 64 -4.70 -4.96 4.02
N LEU A 65 -3.65 -4.35 3.51
CA LEU A 65 -3.71 -3.42 2.38
C LEU A 65 -3.60 -4.21 1.07
N SER A 66 -4.11 -3.69 -0.05
CA SER A 66 -4.01 -4.35 -1.37
C SER A 66 -2.59 -4.78 -1.76
N LYS A 67 -1.56 -4.05 -1.30
CA LYS A 67 -0.15 -4.42 -1.51
C LYS A 67 0.29 -5.72 -0.80
N GLN A 68 -0.45 -6.14 0.22
CA GLN A 68 -0.22 -7.33 1.05
C GLN A 68 -1.30 -8.40 0.79
N CYS A 69 -2.14 -8.19 -0.24
CA CYS A 69 -3.17 -9.16 -0.58
C CYS A 69 -2.54 -10.35 -1.30
N PRO A 70 -2.74 -11.58 -0.83
CA PRO A 70 -2.18 -12.78 -1.45
C PRO A 70 -2.73 -13.01 -2.86
N ASP A 71 -3.97 -12.59 -3.10
CA ASP A 71 -4.68 -12.71 -4.38
C ASP A 71 -4.57 -11.45 -5.25
N ASN A 72 -3.46 -10.70 -5.16
CA ASN A 72 -3.27 -9.49 -5.98
C ASN A 72 -2.63 -9.80 -7.35
N PRO A 73 -3.41 -9.91 -8.44
CA PRO A 73 -2.86 -10.25 -9.76
C PRO A 73 -1.98 -9.16 -10.38
N ARG A 74 -2.02 -7.93 -9.84
CA ARG A 74 -1.22 -6.77 -10.33
C ARG A 74 -0.01 -6.48 -9.45
N GLY A 75 0.15 -7.19 -8.34
CA GLY A 75 1.16 -6.94 -7.31
C GLY A 75 1.15 -5.50 -6.80
N LEU A 76 2.32 -4.98 -6.43
CA LEU A 76 2.49 -3.64 -5.86
C LEU A 76 2.06 -2.51 -6.82
N TYR A 77 2.00 -2.77 -8.13
CA TYR A 77 1.78 -1.78 -9.18
C TYR A 77 0.27 -1.58 -9.46
N PRO A 78 -0.34 -0.43 -9.09
CA PRO A 78 -1.80 -0.24 -9.20
C PRO A 78 -2.34 -0.37 -10.64
N ASN A 79 -1.53 0.04 -11.62
CA ASN A 79 -1.83 -0.02 -13.05
C ASN A 79 -1.28 -1.30 -13.72
N GLY A 80 -0.79 -2.27 -12.93
CA GLY A 80 -0.03 -3.41 -13.44
C GLY A 80 1.40 -3.05 -13.81
N GLY A 81 2.15 -4.07 -14.22
CA GLY A 81 3.58 -3.98 -14.53
C GLY A 81 4.45 -4.64 -13.46
N CYS A 82 5.76 -4.51 -13.63
CA CYS A 82 6.75 -5.12 -12.77
C CYS A 82 8.00 -4.24 -12.64
N CYS A 83 8.88 -4.61 -11.72
CA CYS A 83 10.21 -4.06 -11.63
C CYS A 83 10.93 -4.24 -12.96
N LYS A 84 11.41 -3.15 -13.55
CA LYS A 84 12.07 -3.18 -14.87
C LYS A 84 13.45 -3.85 -14.87
N GLU A 85 14.03 -4.06 -13.69
CA GLU A 85 15.35 -4.69 -13.55
C GLU A 85 15.24 -6.23 -13.43
N CYS A 86 14.25 -6.74 -12.69
CA CYS A 86 14.16 -8.17 -12.38
C CYS A 86 12.80 -8.82 -12.68
N GLY A 87 11.81 -8.06 -13.15
CA GLY A 87 10.48 -8.58 -13.50
C GLY A 87 9.56 -8.88 -12.31
N SER A 88 9.98 -8.64 -11.07
CA SER A 88 9.14 -8.88 -9.87
C SER A 88 8.04 -7.83 -9.70
N VAL A 89 6.87 -8.24 -9.20
CA VAL A 89 5.75 -7.34 -8.86
C VAL A 89 5.68 -6.98 -7.37
N GLU A 90 6.58 -7.52 -6.56
CA GLU A 90 6.52 -7.43 -5.09
C GLU A 90 7.19 -6.18 -4.51
N HIS A 91 8.02 -5.50 -5.31
CA HIS A 91 8.77 -4.31 -4.90
C HIS A 91 8.77 -3.22 -5.97
N PHE A 92 8.95 -1.97 -5.55
CA PHE A 92 9.25 -0.87 -6.47
C PHE A 92 10.69 -0.99 -6.96
N ARG A 93 10.98 -0.49 -8.17
CA ARG A 93 12.35 -0.51 -8.74
C ARG A 93 13.45 -0.06 -7.77
N ARG A 94 13.21 0.99 -6.98
CA ARG A 94 14.18 1.52 -5.99
C ARG A 94 14.54 0.51 -4.88
N ASP A 95 13.61 -0.39 -4.60
CA ASP A 95 13.70 -1.44 -3.59
C ASP A 95 14.12 -2.78 -4.22
N CYS A 96 14.55 -2.77 -5.50
CA CYS A 96 14.94 -3.99 -6.21
C CYS A 96 16.26 -4.54 -5.66
N PRO A 97 16.31 -5.80 -5.22
CA PRO A 97 17.53 -6.40 -4.66
C PRO A 97 18.65 -6.47 -5.69
N GLU A 98 18.34 -6.71 -6.97
CA GLU A 98 19.35 -6.74 -8.04
C GLU A 98 19.95 -5.37 -8.30
N LEU A 99 19.12 -4.31 -8.25
CA LEU A 99 19.61 -2.93 -8.33
C LEU A 99 20.45 -2.57 -7.10
N GLN A 100 20.02 -2.96 -5.90
CA GLN A 100 20.77 -2.70 -4.67
C GLN A 100 22.13 -3.41 -4.67
N LYS A 101 22.24 -4.62 -5.23
CA LYS A 101 23.52 -5.31 -5.42
C LYS A 101 24.47 -4.50 -6.33
N GLN A 102 23.95 -3.85 -7.36
CA GLN A 102 24.73 -2.98 -8.26
C GLN A 102 25.18 -1.68 -7.59
N HIS A 103 24.34 -1.08 -6.74
CA HIS A 103 24.68 0.15 -6.00
C HIS A 103 25.49 -0.10 -4.71
N GLY A 104 25.49 -1.33 -4.19
CA GLY A 104 26.27 -1.75 -3.00
C GLY A 104 27.78 -1.85 -3.26
N MET A 105 28.23 -1.74 -4.50
CA MET A 105 29.64 -1.85 -4.89
C MET A 105 30.43 -0.54 -4.72
N CYS A 106 29.79 0.57 -4.33
CA CYS A 106 30.42 1.90 -4.25
C CYS A 106 30.74 2.40 -2.81
N ARG A 107 30.70 1.54 -1.77
CA ARG A 107 31.07 1.94 -0.39
C ARG A 107 32.11 1.04 0.29
N ALA A 108 32.93 0.35 -0.50
CA ALA A 108 33.94 -0.57 0.03
C ALA A 108 35.35 -0.36 -0.53
N ILE A 109 35.80 0.88 -0.76
CA ILE A 109 37.24 1.19 -0.85
C ILE A 109 37.45 2.63 -0.35
N ILE A 110 37.77 2.81 0.94
CA ILE A 110 38.81 3.75 1.39
C ILE A 110 39.52 3.05 2.54
N SER A 111 40.76 2.64 2.27
CA SER A 111 41.75 2.12 3.23
C SER A 111 42.30 3.23 4.12
#